data_AF-A0A1M4X255-F1
#
_entry.id   AF-A0A1M4X255-F1
#
_cell.length_a   1.000
_cell.length_b   1.000
_cell.length_c   1.000
_cell.angle_alpha   90.00
_cell.angle_beta   90.00
_cell.angle_gamma   90.00
#
_symmetry.space_group_name_H-M   'P 1'
#
loop_
_entity.id
_entity.type
_entity.pdbx_description
1 polymer ?
#
loop_
_entity_poly.entity_id
_entity_poly.type
_entity_poly.pdbx_seq_one_letter_code
_entity_poly.pdbx_strand_id
1 'polypeptide(L)'
;MADGNPKTPCPGTVAAQAQAGAPASQGEMDRICLPCSGQIMVEACYVDAWNTPLTDACVKVEDSTGVVVDGAIRTEPLAAHGQKDGDAPTAPLVTMGTTPLIEVAHGITDVSLVAQGAGEADSGMDDLGAALTAFRDDALTKLQPYVAEWEAKGLLSIPEARLRGIGKGLSSWYQGEASFWGGVSEKAISAYQSAQNWHDNYVASQSEFEQFLLKWGGPGGAAIVYGTSMAETVAESVTEWIGGIGDLSDYIDTIMAAMRNLASGTVDLMEAALDTLRDLPGDLGKLFAQLIDNGQDWIEAMVLIASETNAFEYVFHIIMSVAMNMVPNFWSEMVGVVTGFILPEVLIEIILAVIAALTVGGGSVLVAGRLATFVVKLRGLAVKAKSLGVLADIVEAFGKAITALAKIGKGLHDEIEAATRAGADGVARIRRRLNQYKIEVDPNTLGSNGGNIRITRKKGRFARTQDEFDDLARDPAHGGKTTPATKAERDVGLGLEDNGEVPGPIRRDPTGGAEFIDASGVEWDVKAYRSEFPNGFNAERVESQLNMSRRLGENVMIDTRGLSSTDLSSVREIVTRNGLDENVKFWP
;
A
#
# COMPACT_ATOMS: atom_id res chain seq x y z
N MET A 1 -50.38 -14.19 -15.49
CA MET A 1 -49.12 -13.44 -15.50
C MET A 1 -49.41 -12.15 -14.76
N ALA A 2 -48.85 -12.00 -13.57
CA ALA A 2 -49.13 -10.92 -12.64
C ALA A 2 -48.10 -9.81 -12.85
N ASP A 3 -48.55 -8.65 -13.31
CA ASP A 3 -47.73 -7.43 -13.33
C ASP A 3 -47.67 -6.84 -11.92
N GLY A 4 -46.44 -6.76 -11.42
CA GLY A 4 -46.09 -6.17 -10.14
C GLY A 4 -46.00 -4.65 -10.23
N ASN A 5 -46.70 -4.00 -9.31
CA ASN A 5 -46.30 -2.72 -8.76
C ASN A 5 -46.71 -2.75 -7.28
N PRO A 6 -45.82 -2.48 -6.30
CA PRO A 6 -46.23 -2.44 -4.91
C PRO A 6 -47.20 -1.28 -4.74
N LYS A 7 -48.49 -1.59 -4.58
CA LYS A 7 -49.52 -0.59 -4.30
C LYS A 7 -49.21 0.00 -2.93
N THR A 8 -48.86 1.28 -2.90
CA THR A 8 -48.88 2.08 -1.68
C THR A 8 -50.22 1.87 -0.99
N PRO A 9 -50.26 1.40 0.27
CA PRO A 9 -51.52 1.15 0.96
C PRO A 9 -52.33 2.45 1.02
N CYS A 10 -53.65 2.35 0.85
CA CYS A 10 -54.46 3.56 0.84
C CYS A 10 -54.42 4.21 2.24
N PRO A 11 -54.57 5.55 2.35
CA PRO A 11 -54.51 6.23 3.64
C PRO A 11 -55.46 5.65 4.68
N GLY A 12 -56.61 5.11 4.25
CA GLY A 12 -57.56 4.41 5.12
C GLY A 12 -57.04 3.06 5.64
N THR A 13 -56.22 2.34 4.88
CA THR A 13 -55.60 1.08 5.32
C THR A 13 -54.46 1.33 6.30
N VAL A 14 -53.67 2.39 6.07
CA VAL A 14 -52.63 2.86 7.01
C VAL A 14 -53.27 3.36 8.31
N ALA A 15 -54.34 4.15 8.22
CA ALA A 15 -55.08 4.62 9.38
C ALA A 15 -55.71 3.46 10.17
N ALA A 16 -56.30 2.47 9.51
CA ALA A 16 -56.87 1.29 10.17
C ALA A 16 -55.80 0.41 10.86
N GLN A 17 -54.61 0.25 10.25
CA GLN A 17 -53.48 -0.44 10.90
C GLN A 17 -52.94 0.35 12.10
N ALA A 18 -52.83 1.68 11.99
CA ALA A 18 -52.45 2.55 13.11
C ALA A 18 -53.48 2.52 14.25
N GLN A 19 -54.77 2.45 13.93
CA GLN A 19 -55.86 2.37 14.92
C GLN A 19 -55.95 1.00 15.60
N ALA A 20 -55.48 -0.07 14.96
CA ALA A 20 -55.39 -1.40 15.57
C ALA A 20 -54.19 -1.53 16.53
N GLY A 21 -53.10 -0.79 16.30
CA GLY A 21 -51.96 -0.70 17.22
C GLY A 21 -52.15 0.27 18.39
N ALA A 22 -52.99 1.30 18.21
CA ALA A 22 -53.25 2.33 19.20
C ALA A 22 -53.80 1.82 20.55
N PRO A 23 -54.77 0.88 20.63
CA PRO A 23 -55.26 0.40 21.93
C PRO A 23 -54.31 -0.60 22.61
N ALA A 24 -53.32 -1.17 21.90
CA ALA A 24 -52.28 -2.00 22.51
C ALA A 24 -51.15 -1.16 23.16
N SER A 25 -51.09 0.14 22.83
CA SER A 25 -50.12 1.11 23.37
C SER A 25 -50.78 2.15 24.29
N GLN A 26 -52.09 2.08 24.50
CA GLN A 26 -52.80 2.85 25.52
C GLN A 26 -52.74 2.11 26.86
N GLY A 27 -51.71 2.40 27.65
CA GLY A 27 -51.74 2.11 29.09
C GLY A 27 -52.85 2.90 29.81
N GLU A 28 -53.14 2.53 31.05
CA GLU A 28 -54.04 3.28 31.94
C GLU A 28 -53.66 4.77 32.00
N MET A 29 -54.65 5.67 31.91
CA MET A 29 -54.48 7.14 31.94
C MET A 29 -53.77 7.66 33.21
N ASP A 30 -53.68 6.86 34.27
CA ASP A 30 -53.00 7.21 35.53
C ASP A 30 -51.55 6.69 35.61
N ARG A 31 -51.02 6.04 34.57
CA ARG A 31 -49.59 5.71 34.50
C ARG A 31 -48.80 6.92 33.98
N ILE A 32 -47.67 7.19 34.64
CA ILE A 32 -46.63 8.11 34.16
C ILE A 32 -46.33 7.73 32.70
N CYS A 33 -46.55 8.65 31.76
CA CYS A 33 -46.05 8.51 30.39
C CYS A 33 -44.54 8.32 30.47
N LEU A 34 -44.07 7.10 30.23
CA LEU A 34 -42.65 6.88 29.98
C LEU A 34 -42.29 7.70 28.74
N PRO A 35 -41.19 8.48 28.75
CA PRO A 35 -40.75 9.17 27.55
C PRO A 35 -40.56 8.14 26.43
N CYS A 36 -41.02 8.46 25.21
CA CYS A 36 -40.73 7.63 24.05
C CYS A 36 -39.21 7.48 23.93
N SER A 37 -38.70 6.25 23.91
CA SER A 37 -37.30 5.99 23.58
C SER A 37 -37.09 6.26 22.10
N GLY A 38 -36.02 6.99 21.77
CA GLY A 38 -35.54 7.06 20.41
C GLY A 38 -34.71 5.83 20.07
N GLN A 39 -34.49 5.57 18.78
CA GLN A 39 -33.64 4.46 18.32
C GLN A 39 -32.51 4.96 17.44
N ILE A 40 -31.31 4.41 17.63
CA ILE A 40 -30.16 4.74 16.81
C ILE A 40 -29.44 3.49 16.32
N MET A 41 -28.97 3.51 15.08
CA MET A 41 -28.06 2.53 14.51
C MET A 41 -26.73 3.20 14.22
N VAL A 42 -25.60 2.57 14.55
CA VAL A 42 -24.27 3.08 14.21
C VAL A 42 -23.80 2.43 12.92
N GLU A 43 -23.29 3.22 11.99
CA GLU A 43 -22.69 2.79 10.72
C GLU A 43 -21.26 3.35 10.66
N ALA A 44 -20.25 2.48 10.71
CA ALA A 44 -18.85 2.88 10.68
C ALA A 44 -18.16 2.38 9.40
N CYS A 45 -17.53 3.29 8.67
CA CYS A 45 -16.75 2.97 7.47
C CYS A 45 -15.60 3.97 7.25
N TYR A 46 -14.59 3.51 6.52
CA TYR A 46 -13.51 4.35 6.03
C TYR A 46 -13.99 5.18 4.83
N VAL A 47 -13.31 6.31 4.63
CA VAL A 47 -13.50 7.16 3.44
C VAL A 47 -12.42 6.79 2.44
N ASP A 48 -12.63 5.68 1.73
CA ASP A 48 -11.82 5.16 0.62
C ASP A 48 -12.72 4.89 -0.61
N ALA A 49 -12.19 4.36 -1.70
CA ALA A 49 -12.98 4.11 -2.90
C ALA A 49 -14.04 3.01 -2.68
N TRP A 50 -13.72 2.04 -1.81
CA TRP A 50 -14.58 0.89 -1.51
C TRP A 50 -15.62 1.13 -0.41
N ASN A 51 -15.54 2.26 0.30
CA ASN A 51 -16.27 2.53 1.55
C ASN A 51 -16.11 1.38 2.55
N THR A 52 -14.88 0.94 2.77
CA THR A 52 -14.56 -0.25 3.58
C THR A 52 -15.23 -0.15 4.95
N PRO A 53 -16.12 -1.08 5.33
CA PRO A 53 -16.76 -1.12 6.64
C PRO A 53 -15.74 -1.34 7.76
N LEU A 54 -15.97 -0.72 8.94
CA LEU A 54 -15.19 -1.01 10.15
C LEU A 54 -15.91 -2.10 10.95
N THR A 55 -15.38 -3.32 10.92
CA THR A 55 -16.04 -4.50 11.51
C THR A 55 -15.54 -4.81 12.92
N ASP A 56 -16.29 -5.53 13.76
CA ASP A 56 -15.89 -5.92 15.14
C ASP A 56 -15.42 -4.79 16.09
N ALA A 57 -15.69 -3.53 15.74
CA ALA A 57 -15.28 -2.36 16.50
C ALA A 57 -16.25 -2.13 17.67
N CYS A 58 -15.71 -1.89 18.88
CA CYS A 58 -16.52 -1.61 20.06
C CYS A 58 -17.10 -0.21 20.00
N VAL A 59 -18.38 -0.07 20.32
CA VAL A 59 -19.10 1.21 20.28
C VAL A 59 -19.44 1.68 21.69
N LYS A 60 -19.29 2.98 21.92
CA LYS A 60 -19.78 3.70 23.09
C LYS A 60 -20.80 4.75 22.67
N VAL A 61 -21.93 4.78 23.36
CA VAL A 61 -23.06 5.67 23.09
C VAL A 61 -23.44 6.41 24.36
N GLU A 62 -23.46 7.74 24.30
CA GLU A 62 -23.87 8.61 25.39
C GLU A 62 -25.04 9.50 24.94
N ASP A 63 -26.10 9.54 25.72
CA ASP A 63 -27.25 10.40 25.48
C ASP A 63 -27.42 11.44 26.61
N SER A 64 -28.51 12.21 26.57
CA SER A 64 -28.82 13.22 27.60
C SER A 64 -28.96 12.70 29.03
N THR A 65 -29.09 11.38 29.22
CA THR A 65 -29.21 10.69 30.50
C THR A 65 -27.90 10.07 30.98
N GLY A 66 -26.88 9.99 30.12
CA GLY A 66 -25.55 9.47 30.42
C GLY A 66 -25.11 8.39 29.43
N VAL A 67 -24.21 7.51 29.88
CA VAL A 67 -23.68 6.41 29.07
C VAL A 67 -24.73 5.31 28.93
N VAL A 68 -25.13 5.03 27.69
CA VAL A 68 -26.11 3.99 27.34
C VAL A 68 -25.39 2.67 27.01
N VAL A 69 -24.31 2.76 26.25
CA VAL A 69 -23.49 1.63 25.82
C VAL A 69 -22.02 2.00 26.04
N ASP A 70 -21.23 1.08 26.58
CA ASP A 70 -19.79 1.26 26.80
C ASP A 70 -19.04 0.00 26.34
N GLY A 71 -18.77 -0.10 25.04
CA GLY A 71 -18.02 -1.20 24.41
C GLY A 71 -18.75 -2.55 24.33
N ALA A 72 -19.93 -2.69 24.94
CA ALA A 72 -20.70 -3.94 24.95
C ALA A 72 -21.32 -4.30 23.59
N ILE A 73 -21.54 -3.32 22.72
CA ILE A 73 -22.07 -3.50 21.36
C ILE A 73 -20.94 -3.29 20.37
N ARG A 74 -20.90 -4.14 19.34
CA ARG A 74 -19.89 -4.09 18.28
C ARG A 74 -20.52 -3.90 16.92
N THR A 75 -19.76 -3.34 15.99
CA THR A 75 -20.12 -3.37 14.57
C THR A 75 -20.05 -4.80 14.04
N GLU A 76 -20.95 -5.19 13.15
CA GLU A 76 -21.08 -6.57 12.67
C GLU A 76 -19.90 -6.96 11.77
N PRO A 77 -19.14 -8.02 12.11
CA PRO A 77 -18.13 -8.63 11.23
C PRO A 77 -18.70 -9.76 10.36
N LEU A 78 -17.90 -10.23 9.39
CA LEU A 78 -18.21 -11.42 8.58
C LEU A 78 -18.56 -12.65 9.43
N ALA A 79 -17.83 -12.85 10.53
CA ALA A 79 -18.03 -13.96 11.45
C ALA A 79 -19.42 -13.99 12.08
N ALA A 80 -20.08 -12.83 12.27
CA ALA A 80 -21.45 -12.77 12.80
C ALA A 80 -22.48 -13.40 11.84
N HIS A 81 -22.15 -13.48 10.56
CA HIS A 81 -22.95 -14.11 9.51
C HIS A 81 -22.52 -15.56 9.21
N GLY A 82 -21.58 -16.11 9.99
CA GLY A 82 -21.02 -17.44 9.78
C GLY A 82 -20.10 -17.54 8.56
N GLN A 83 -19.54 -16.41 8.13
CA GLN A 83 -18.71 -16.30 6.93
C GLN A 83 -17.24 -16.03 7.26
N LYS A 84 -16.38 -16.36 6.30
CA LYS A 84 -14.96 -16.00 6.27
C LYS A 84 -14.62 -15.34 4.94
N ASP A 85 -13.50 -14.64 4.91
CA ASP A 85 -13.01 -14.01 3.68
C ASP A 85 -12.85 -15.04 2.54
N GLY A 86 -13.47 -14.72 1.40
CA GLY A 86 -13.55 -15.59 0.22
C GLY A 86 -14.81 -16.45 0.12
N ASP A 87 -15.65 -16.52 1.16
CA ASP A 87 -16.98 -17.12 1.06
C ASP A 87 -17.89 -16.23 0.19
N ALA A 88 -18.84 -16.84 -0.54
CA ALA A 88 -19.82 -16.07 -1.30
C ALA A 88 -20.72 -15.28 -0.33
N PRO A 89 -20.92 -13.96 -0.53
CA PRO A 89 -21.68 -13.13 0.38
C PRO A 89 -23.13 -13.60 0.47
N THR A 90 -23.60 -13.78 1.71
CA THR A 90 -24.99 -14.18 2.03
C THR A 90 -25.75 -13.03 2.68
N ALA A 91 -25.04 -12.04 3.24
CA ALA A 91 -25.57 -10.78 3.73
C ALA A 91 -25.17 -9.63 2.78
N PRO A 92 -25.99 -8.56 2.65
CA PRO A 92 -25.59 -7.35 1.93
C PRO A 92 -24.40 -6.68 2.64
N LEU A 93 -23.40 -6.22 1.90
CA LEU A 93 -22.29 -5.36 2.40
C LEU A 93 -22.77 -4.20 3.28
N VAL A 94 -24.01 -3.74 3.06
CA VAL A 94 -24.68 -2.66 3.80
C VAL A 94 -24.88 -2.94 5.29
N THR A 95 -24.89 -4.20 5.74
CA THR A 95 -25.06 -4.53 7.17
C THR A 95 -23.74 -4.68 7.90
N MET A 96 -22.64 -4.92 7.18
CA MET A 96 -21.31 -4.98 7.79
C MET A 96 -20.88 -3.59 8.25
N GLY A 97 -20.15 -3.53 9.36
CA GLY A 97 -19.78 -2.25 9.98
C GLY A 97 -20.94 -1.50 10.63
N THR A 98 -22.12 -2.13 10.77
CA THR A 98 -23.27 -1.57 11.49
C THR A 98 -23.51 -2.24 12.83
N THR A 99 -24.18 -1.57 13.76
CA THR A 99 -24.65 -2.18 15.02
C THR A 99 -26.13 -2.58 14.91
N PRO A 100 -26.61 -3.48 15.79
CA PRO A 100 -28.04 -3.56 16.09
C PRO A 100 -28.61 -2.21 16.54
N LEU A 101 -29.94 -2.06 16.50
CA LEU A 101 -30.62 -0.87 17.02
C LEU A 101 -30.38 -0.69 18.52
N ILE A 102 -30.01 0.52 18.91
CA ILE A 102 -29.72 0.94 20.28
C ILE A 102 -30.81 1.90 20.73
N GLU A 103 -31.43 1.64 21.87
CA GLU A 103 -32.43 2.55 22.45
C GLU A 103 -31.73 3.71 23.17
N VAL A 104 -32.11 4.94 22.86
CA VAL A 104 -31.54 6.18 23.42
C VAL A 104 -32.63 7.15 23.83
N ALA A 105 -32.35 8.06 24.75
CA ALA A 105 -33.23 9.19 25.03
C ALA A 105 -33.39 10.09 23.79
N HIS A 106 -34.58 10.66 23.60
CA HIS A 106 -34.79 11.65 22.55
C HIS A 106 -33.84 12.85 22.73
N GLY A 107 -33.07 13.18 21.69
CA GLY A 107 -32.12 14.29 21.74
C GLY A 107 -30.87 14.05 20.90
N ILE A 108 -29.80 14.76 21.21
CA ILE A 108 -28.48 14.55 20.63
C ILE A 108 -27.79 13.43 21.41
N THR A 109 -27.19 12.51 20.67
CA THR A 109 -26.41 11.38 21.18
C THR A 109 -24.98 11.50 20.65
N ASP A 110 -24.01 11.36 21.56
CA ASP A 110 -22.59 11.24 21.24
C ASP A 110 -22.28 9.74 21.03
N VAL A 111 -21.67 9.41 19.91
CA VAL A 111 -21.32 8.03 19.54
C VAL A 111 -19.83 7.97 19.26
N SER A 112 -19.14 6.99 19.82
CA SER A 112 -17.69 6.79 19.64
C SER A 112 -17.31 5.33 19.50
N LEU A 113 -16.18 5.06 18.85
CA LEU A 113 -15.51 3.77 18.85
C LEU A 113 -14.54 3.72 20.03
N VAL A 114 -14.46 2.55 20.66
CA VAL A 114 -13.62 2.28 21.83
C VAL A 114 -12.47 1.39 21.42
N ALA A 115 -11.24 1.87 21.62
CA ALA A 115 -10.05 1.06 21.46
C ALA A 115 -10.06 -0.15 22.42
N GLN A 116 -9.75 -1.32 21.88
CA GLN A 116 -9.71 -2.60 22.60
C GLN A 116 -8.30 -3.00 23.03
N GLY A 117 -7.25 -2.44 22.41
CA GLY A 117 -5.85 -2.77 22.64
C GLY A 117 -4.93 -1.56 22.52
N ALA A 118 -3.72 -1.69 23.05
CA ALA A 118 -2.68 -0.67 22.95
C ALA A 118 -1.30 -1.30 22.79
N GLY A 119 -0.59 -0.93 21.73
CA GLY A 119 0.82 -1.28 21.49
C GLY A 119 1.06 -2.63 20.79
N GLU A 120 0.01 -3.39 20.45
CA GLU A 120 0.16 -4.61 19.65
C GLU A 120 0.69 -4.28 18.25
N ALA A 121 0.24 -3.17 17.67
CA ALA A 121 0.73 -2.67 16.39
C ALA A 121 2.20 -2.30 16.45
N ASP A 122 2.64 -1.59 17.50
CA ASP A 122 4.05 -1.22 17.69
C ASP A 122 4.96 -2.44 17.83
N SER A 123 4.54 -3.41 18.64
CA SER A 123 5.27 -4.68 18.74
C SER A 123 5.29 -5.44 17.41
N GLY A 124 4.19 -5.41 16.64
CA GLY A 124 4.13 -5.98 15.29
C GLY A 124 5.09 -5.30 14.32
N MET A 125 5.26 -3.98 14.41
CA MET A 125 6.21 -3.22 13.59
C MET A 125 7.66 -3.55 13.92
N ASP A 126 8.00 -3.70 15.21
CA ASP A 126 9.33 -4.17 15.63
C ASP A 126 9.61 -5.59 15.12
N ASP A 127 8.64 -6.50 15.28
CA ASP A 127 8.72 -7.87 14.78
C ASP A 127 8.90 -7.90 13.25
N LEU A 128 8.20 -7.03 12.52
CA LEU A 128 8.29 -6.93 11.07
C LEU A 128 9.66 -6.41 10.64
N GLY A 129 10.18 -5.34 11.25
CA GLY A 129 11.51 -4.81 10.95
C GLY A 129 12.61 -5.85 11.18
N ALA A 130 12.52 -6.61 12.28
CA ALA A 130 13.43 -7.71 12.57
C ALA A 130 13.28 -8.87 11.57
N ALA A 131 12.05 -9.26 11.22
CA ALA A 131 11.78 -10.32 10.27
C ALA A 131 12.27 -9.98 8.85
N LEU A 132 12.04 -8.75 8.38
CA LEU A 132 12.53 -8.29 7.08
C LEU A 132 14.04 -8.18 7.04
N THR A 133 14.68 -7.74 8.12
CA THR A 133 16.15 -7.67 8.22
C THR A 133 16.74 -9.08 8.14
N ALA A 134 16.19 -10.03 8.92
CA ALA A 134 16.62 -11.42 8.89
C ALA A 134 16.37 -12.08 7.53
N PHE A 135 15.21 -11.84 6.92
CA PHE A 135 14.87 -12.32 5.58
C PHE A 135 15.86 -11.80 4.54
N ARG A 136 16.11 -10.49 4.51
CA ARG A 136 17.08 -9.85 3.60
C ARG A 136 18.46 -10.49 3.76
N ASP A 137 19.00 -10.49 4.97
CA ASP A 137 20.37 -10.90 5.23
C ASP A 137 20.59 -12.40 4.91
N ASP A 138 19.61 -13.24 5.27
CA ASP A 138 19.62 -14.67 4.96
C ASP A 138 19.49 -14.93 3.46
N ALA A 139 18.57 -14.25 2.77
CA ALA A 139 18.41 -14.37 1.32
C ALA A 139 19.65 -13.90 0.57
N LEU A 140 20.23 -12.76 0.92
CA LEU A 140 21.46 -12.26 0.31
C LEU A 140 22.62 -13.21 0.55
N THR A 141 22.75 -13.78 1.76
CA THR A 141 23.77 -14.80 2.06
C THR A 141 23.62 -16.02 1.15
N LYS A 142 22.39 -16.48 0.92
CA LYS A 142 22.11 -17.61 0.02
C LYS A 142 22.35 -17.30 -1.45
N LEU A 143 22.11 -16.06 -1.88
CA LEU A 143 22.31 -15.59 -3.26
C LEU A 143 23.77 -15.22 -3.56
N GLN A 144 24.58 -14.92 -2.54
CA GLN A 144 25.96 -14.47 -2.67
C GLN A 144 26.84 -15.34 -3.59
N PRO A 145 26.75 -16.69 -3.59
CA PRO A 145 27.53 -17.51 -4.51
C PRO A 145 27.20 -17.22 -5.98
N TYR A 146 25.92 -16.99 -6.30
CA TYR A 146 25.47 -16.65 -7.65
C TYR A 146 25.91 -15.23 -8.03
N VAL A 147 25.76 -14.27 -7.11
CA VAL A 147 26.20 -12.87 -7.32
C VAL A 147 27.71 -12.80 -7.55
N ALA A 148 28.52 -13.49 -6.74
CA ALA A 148 29.97 -13.50 -6.89
C ALA A 148 30.41 -14.13 -8.22
N GLU A 149 29.74 -15.20 -8.66
CA GLU A 149 30.00 -15.80 -9.96
C GLU A 149 29.59 -14.88 -11.12
N TRP A 150 28.46 -14.19 -10.98
CA TRP A 150 27.98 -13.22 -11.95
C TRP A 150 28.92 -12.02 -12.07
N GLU A 151 29.37 -11.44 -10.97
CA GLU A 151 30.33 -10.34 -10.97
C GLU A 151 31.68 -10.74 -11.58
N ALA A 152 32.09 -12.00 -11.41
CA ALA A 152 33.35 -12.52 -11.93
C ALA A 152 33.31 -12.85 -13.43
N LYS A 153 32.18 -13.40 -13.92
CA LYS A 153 32.10 -14.02 -15.26
C LYS A 153 31.03 -13.40 -16.17
N GLY A 154 30.12 -12.57 -15.66
CA GLY A 154 28.99 -12.03 -16.40
C GLY A 154 28.20 -13.15 -17.08
N LEU A 155 27.86 -12.98 -18.37
CA LEU A 155 27.16 -14.01 -19.16
C LEU A 155 27.90 -15.34 -19.25
N LEU A 156 29.22 -15.39 -19.07
CA LEU A 156 29.97 -16.65 -19.07
C LEU A 156 29.69 -17.51 -17.83
N SER A 157 29.01 -16.97 -16.82
CA SER A 157 28.45 -17.76 -15.71
C SER A 157 27.20 -18.55 -16.11
N ILE A 158 26.63 -18.26 -17.29
CA ILE A 158 25.43 -18.92 -17.79
C ILE A 158 25.84 -19.98 -18.81
N PRO A 159 25.35 -21.22 -18.70
CA PRO A 159 25.54 -22.23 -19.73
C PRO A 159 25.05 -21.73 -21.10
N GLU A 160 25.89 -21.85 -22.13
CA GLU A 160 25.65 -21.30 -23.48
C GLU A 160 24.31 -21.75 -24.09
N ALA A 161 23.89 -23.00 -23.83
CA ALA A 161 22.61 -23.55 -24.28
C ALA A 161 21.37 -22.86 -23.67
N ARG A 162 21.52 -22.15 -22.53
CA ARG A 162 20.45 -21.49 -21.76
C ARG A 162 20.39 -19.97 -21.95
N LEU A 163 21.40 -19.37 -22.61
CA LEU A 163 21.38 -17.97 -23.03
C LEU A 163 20.15 -17.62 -23.88
N ARG A 164 19.57 -18.62 -24.57
CA ARG A 164 18.35 -18.53 -25.38
C ARG A 164 17.07 -18.19 -24.59
N GLY A 165 17.03 -18.50 -23.29
CA GLY A 165 15.79 -18.52 -22.49
C GLY A 165 15.77 -17.56 -21.31
N ILE A 166 16.82 -16.76 -21.10
CA ILE A 166 16.87 -15.74 -20.03
C ILE A 166 15.75 -14.71 -20.17
N GLY A 167 15.03 -14.71 -21.29
CA GLY A 167 13.72 -14.08 -21.42
C GLY A 167 13.87 -12.59 -21.67
N LYS A 168 13.41 -12.14 -22.84
CA LYS A 168 13.33 -10.72 -23.19
C LYS A 168 12.66 -9.87 -22.09
N GLY A 169 11.79 -10.47 -21.26
CA GLY A 169 11.14 -9.82 -20.12
C GLY A 169 12.01 -9.69 -18.87
N LEU A 170 12.80 -10.70 -18.48
CA LEU A 170 13.65 -10.62 -17.27
C LEU A 170 14.85 -9.70 -17.49
N SER A 171 15.41 -9.69 -18.70
CA SER A 171 16.47 -8.77 -19.11
C SER A 171 16.00 -7.31 -19.15
N SER A 172 14.82 -7.07 -19.73
CA SER A 172 14.19 -5.74 -19.74
C SER A 172 13.77 -5.30 -18.34
N TRP A 173 13.31 -6.22 -17.50
CA TRP A 173 12.99 -6.00 -16.09
C TRP A 173 14.23 -5.61 -15.27
N TYR A 174 15.31 -6.37 -15.36
CA TYR A 174 16.53 -6.13 -14.59
C TYR A 174 17.13 -4.74 -14.90
N GLN A 175 16.95 -4.22 -16.12
CA GLN A 175 17.41 -2.88 -16.50
C GLN A 175 16.41 -1.76 -16.23
N GLY A 176 15.12 -2.00 -16.48
CA GLY A 176 14.08 -0.98 -16.34
C GLY A 176 13.66 -0.70 -14.90
N GLU A 177 13.85 -1.69 -14.00
CA GLU A 177 13.33 -1.63 -12.64
C GLU A 177 14.43 -1.46 -11.56
N ALA A 178 15.69 -1.76 -11.87
CA ALA A 178 16.75 -1.80 -10.86
C ALA A 178 16.94 -0.47 -10.10
N SER A 179 16.78 0.67 -10.77
CA SER A 179 16.90 1.99 -10.14
C SER A 179 15.75 2.31 -9.18
N PHE A 180 14.56 1.78 -9.43
CA PHE A 180 13.41 1.96 -8.55
C PHE A 180 13.52 1.09 -7.29
N TRP A 181 14.08 -0.12 -7.41
CA TRP A 181 14.15 -1.08 -6.30
C TRP A 181 15.48 -1.09 -5.53
N GLY A 182 16.54 -0.43 -6.02
CA GLY A 182 17.73 -0.06 -5.25
C GLY A 182 18.64 -1.20 -4.74
N GLY A 183 18.32 -2.47 -5.04
CA GLY A 183 18.92 -3.62 -4.36
C GLY A 183 20.21 -4.20 -4.98
N VAL A 184 20.55 -3.87 -6.22
CA VAL A 184 21.68 -4.51 -6.95
C VAL A 184 23.00 -3.75 -6.75
N SER A 185 24.12 -4.46 -6.65
CA SER A 185 25.45 -3.83 -6.71
C SER A 185 25.70 -3.14 -8.06
N GLU A 186 26.35 -1.97 -8.05
CA GLU A 186 26.78 -1.28 -9.29
C GLU A 186 27.62 -2.18 -10.19
N LYS A 187 28.42 -3.07 -9.59
CA LYS A 187 29.22 -4.06 -10.32
C LYS A 187 28.36 -5.07 -11.07
N ALA A 188 27.32 -5.63 -10.46
CA ALA A 188 26.43 -6.56 -11.14
C ALA A 188 25.64 -5.90 -12.28
N ILE A 189 25.23 -4.63 -12.11
CA ILE A 189 24.62 -3.81 -13.18
C ILE A 189 25.63 -3.62 -14.33
N SER A 190 26.87 -3.24 -14.02
CA SER A 190 27.92 -3.00 -15.03
C SER A 190 28.31 -4.28 -15.79
N ALA A 191 28.34 -5.42 -15.10
CA ALA A 191 28.63 -6.72 -15.69
C ALA A 191 27.55 -7.10 -16.70
N TYR A 192 26.28 -6.84 -16.38
CA TYR A 192 25.16 -7.01 -17.28
C TYR A 192 25.25 -6.08 -18.51
N GLN A 193 25.44 -4.78 -18.31
CA GLN A 193 25.52 -3.81 -19.42
C GLN A 193 26.68 -4.15 -20.39
N SER A 194 27.83 -4.55 -19.85
CA SER A 194 28.99 -4.98 -20.63
C SER A 194 28.68 -6.22 -21.47
N ALA A 195 27.94 -7.16 -20.89
CA ALA A 195 27.49 -8.38 -21.54
C ALA A 195 26.45 -8.13 -22.64
N GLN A 196 25.47 -7.26 -22.41
CA GLN A 196 24.47 -6.87 -23.40
C GLN A 196 25.13 -6.17 -24.59
N ASN A 197 26.05 -5.23 -24.32
CA ASN A 197 26.83 -4.57 -25.36
C ASN A 197 27.65 -5.59 -26.17
N TRP A 198 28.25 -6.59 -25.53
CA TRP A 198 28.93 -7.67 -26.24
C TRP A 198 27.97 -8.50 -27.10
N HIS A 199 26.83 -8.91 -26.56
CA HIS A 199 25.81 -9.70 -27.28
C HIS A 199 25.26 -8.92 -28.48
N ASP A 200 24.91 -7.66 -28.29
CA ASP A 200 24.36 -6.82 -29.36
C ASP A 200 25.39 -6.58 -30.47
N ASN A 201 26.67 -6.38 -30.11
CA ASN A 201 27.76 -6.31 -31.07
C ASN A 201 28.00 -7.65 -31.78
N TYR A 202 27.89 -8.78 -31.06
CA TYR A 202 28.03 -10.11 -31.63
C TYR A 202 26.91 -10.39 -32.64
N VAL A 203 25.65 -10.16 -32.27
CA VAL A 203 24.48 -10.32 -33.14
C VAL A 203 24.57 -9.41 -34.37
N ALA A 204 24.95 -8.15 -34.17
CA ALA A 204 25.15 -7.19 -35.27
C ALA A 204 26.28 -7.61 -36.22
N SER A 205 27.26 -8.36 -35.74
CA SER A 205 28.36 -8.90 -36.56
C SER A 205 28.03 -10.20 -37.31
N GLN A 206 26.88 -10.83 -37.02
CA GLN A 206 26.43 -12.03 -37.72
C GLN A 206 25.85 -11.70 -39.10
N SER A 207 25.89 -12.65 -40.03
CA SER A 207 25.27 -12.50 -41.36
C SER A 207 23.74 -12.34 -41.27
N GLU A 208 23.09 -11.77 -42.31
CA GLU A 208 21.63 -11.62 -42.32
C GLU A 208 20.87 -12.95 -42.11
N PHE A 209 21.43 -14.05 -42.60
CA PHE A 209 20.88 -15.39 -42.40
C PHE A 209 21.03 -15.85 -40.93
N GLU A 210 22.17 -15.59 -40.31
CA GLU A 210 22.42 -15.91 -38.90
C GLU A 210 21.60 -15.00 -37.98
N GLN A 211 21.43 -13.71 -38.31
CA GLN A 211 20.51 -12.81 -37.63
C GLN A 211 19.05 -13.26 -37.78
N PHE A 212 18.67 -13.75 -38.97
CA PHE A 212 17.36 -14.37 -39.20
C PHE A 212 17.18 -15.62 -38.33
N LEU A 213 18.19 -16.48 -38.24
CA LEU A 213 18.19 -17.67 -37.38
C LEU A 213 18.14 -17.31 -35.88
N LEU A 214 18.84 -16.26 -35.45
CA LEU A 214 18.79 -15.75 -34.08
C LEU A 214 17.42 -15.14 -33.74
N LYS A 215 16.78 -14.48 -34.71
CA LYS A 215 15.50 -13.79 -34.52
C LYS A 215 14.28 -14.73 -34.65
N TRP A 216 14.34 -15.72 -35.54
CA TRP A 216 13.19 -16.55 -35.93
C TRP A 216 13.47 -18.06 -35.94
N GLY A 217 14.73 -18.49 -35.88
CA GLY A 217 15.11 -19.91 -35.92
C GLY A 217 14.94 -20.65 -34.59
N GLY A 218 14.44 -19.97 -33.56
CA GLY A 218 14.23 -20.54 -32.23
C GLY A 218 15.50 -21.17 -31.66
N PRO A 219 15.37 -22.23 -30.84
CA PRO A 219 16.53 -22.88 -30.23
C PRO A 219 17.55 -23.45 -31.23
N GLY A 220 17.09 -23.93 -32.39
CA GLY A 220 17.95 -24.49 -33.44
C GLY A 220 18.77 -23.44 -34.18
N GLY A 221 18.19 -22.29 -34.49
CA GLY A 221 18.89 -21.18 -35.14
C GLY A 221 20.04 -20.62 -34.29
N ALA A 222 19.81 -20.44 -33.00
CA ALA A 222 20.85 -20.01 -32.06
C ALA A 222 21.96 -21.07 -31.90
N ALA A 223 21.65 -22.38 -31.90
CA ALA A 223 22.67 -23.43 -31.81
C ALA A 223 23.62 -23.44 -33.03
N ILE A 224 23.09 -23.12 -34.22
CA ILE A 224 23.85 -23.00 -35.46
C ILE A 224 24.79 -21.79 -35.42
N VAL A 225 24.32 -20.64 -34.92
CA VAL A 225 25.09 -19.38 -34.90
C VAL A 225 26.13 -19.36 -33.78
N TYR A 226 25.76 -19.85 -32.59
CA TYR A 226 26.65 -19.88 -31.42
C TYR A 226 27.49 -21.16 -31.31
N GLY A 227 27.29 -22.16 -32.17
CA GLY A 227 28.14 -23.37 -32.23
C GLY A 227 27.97 -24.36 -31.08
N THR A 228 26.75 -24.60 -30.59
CA THR A 228 26.47 -25.50 -29.45
C THR A 228 25.84 -26.84 -29.86
N SER A 229 26.16 -27.92 -29.16
CA SER A 229 25.64 -29.26 -29.49
C SER A 229 24.18 -29.44 -29.05
N MET A 230 23.32 -29.92 -29.96
CA MET A 230 21.87 -30.10 -29.73
C MET A 230 21.48 -31.07 -28.60
N ALA A 231 22.43 -31.80 -28.01
CA ALA A 231 22.18 -32.84 -27.01
C ALA A 231 21.79 -32.31 -25.61
N GLU A 232 22.10 -31.06 -25.27
CA GLU A 232 21.72 -30.48 -23.96
C GLU A 232 20.29 -29.90 -23.94
N THR A 233 19.55 -29.96 -25.05
CA THR A 233 18.22 -29.36 -25.20
C THR A 233 17.12 -30.43 -25.25
N VAL A 234 17.11 -31.36 -24.29
CA VAL A 234 15.94 -32.24 -24.06
C VAL A 234 15.33 -31.85 -22.72
N ALA A 235 14.43 -30.87 -22.75
CA ALA A 235 13.66 -30.42 -21.61
C ALA A 235 12.52 -31.42 -21.34
N GLU A 236 12.79 -32.47 -20.57
CA GLU A 236 11.76 -33.40 -20.10
C GLU A 236 11.04 -32.86 -18.85
N SER A 237 9.70 -32.87 -18.92
CA SER A 237 8.70 -32.51 -17.90
C SER A 237 8.69 -31.04 -17.46
N VAL A 238 7.69 -30.34 -17.97
CA VAL A 238 7.40 -28.93 -17.75
C VAL A 238 6.16 -28.81 -16.86
N THR A 239 6.23 -28.01 -15.80
CA THR A 239 5.07 -27.74 -14.93
C THR A 239 4.72 -26.26 -15.01
N GLU A 240 3.52 -25.92 -15.48
CA GLU A 240 2.93 -24.59 -15.27
C GLU A 240 2.54 -24.49 -13.80
N TRP A 241 3.00 -23.44 -13.10
CA TRP A 241 2.79 -23.33 -11.65
C TRP A 241 1.49 -22.62 -11.28
N ILE A 242 1.10 -21.64 -12.09
CA ILE A 242 -0.22 -20.99 -12.05
C ILE A 242 -0.98 -21.43 -13.31
N GLY A 243 -1.92 -22.36 -13.15
CA GLY A 243 -2.65 -22.93 -14.28
C GLY A 243 -3.61 -21.93 -14.95
N GLY A 244 -3.80 -22.08 -16.26
CA GLY A 244 -4.94 -21.48 -16.98
C GLY A 244 -4.76 -20.04 -17.48
N ILE A 245 -3.55 -19.48 -17.43
CA ILE A 245 -3.27 -18.14 -17.95
C ILE A 245 -2.50 -18.28 -19.26
N GLY A 246 -3.13 -17.89 -20.37
CA GLY A 246 -2.40 -17.68 -21.62
C GLY A 246 -1.30 -16.65 -21.38
N ASP A 247 -0.07 -17.04 -21.72
CA ASP A 247 1.19 -16.31 -21.62
C ASP A 247 1.15 -15.06 -20.71
N LEU A 248 1.34 -15.24 -19.39
CA LEU A 248 1.52 -14.14 -18.41
C LEU A 248 2.58 -13.12 -18.88
N SER A 249 3.44 -13.56 -19.79
CA SER A 249 4.39 -12.79 -20.59
C SER A 249 3.80 -11.53 -21.24
N ASP A 250 2.57 -11.63 -21.76
CA ASP A 250 1.88 -10.56 -22.49
C ASP A 250 1.42 -9.43 -21.56
N TYR A 251 1.42 -9.69 -20.23
CA TYR A 251 0.90 -8.78 -19.21
C TYR A 251 1.95 -8.36 -18.17
N ILE A 252 3.24 -8.62 -18.43
CA ILE A 252 4.33 -8.31 -17.48
C ILE A 252 4.33 -6.83 -17.10
N ASP A 253 4.26 -5.93 -18.07
CA ASP A 253 4.31 -4.48 -17.79
C ASP A 253 3.12 -4.05 -16.92
N THR A 254 1.95 -4.62 -17.17
CA THR A 254 0.72 -4.39 -16.38
C THR A 254 0.89 -4.91 -14.95
N ILE A 255 1.38 -6.14 -14.79
CA ILE A 255 1.64 -6.74 -13.47
C ILE A 255 2.68 -5.90 -12.72
N MET A 256 3.75 -5.46 -13.38
CA MET A 256 4.79 -4.65 -12.76
C MET A 256 4.30 -3.26 -12.36
N ALA A 257 3.45 -2.63 -13.17
CA ALA A 257 2.79 -1.39 -12.79
C ALA A 257 1.92 -1.59 -11.53
N ALA A 258 1.16 -2.68 -11.47
CA ALA A 258 0.40 -3.04 -10.27
C ALA A 258 1.32 -3.27 -9.06
N MET A 259 2.45 -3.96 -9.23
CA MET A 259 3.41 -4.18 -8.13
C MET A 259 4.01 -2.87 -7.60
N ARG A 260 4.34 -1.92 -8.49
CA ARG A 260 4.85 -0.59 -8.07
C ARG A 260 3.79 0.20 -7.30
N ASN A 261 2.55 0.13 -7.77
CA ASN A 261 1.43 0.77 -7.11
C ASN A 261 1.14 0.13 -5.74
N LEU A 262 1.26 -1.19 -5.60
CA LEU A 262 1.21 -1.90 -4.31
C LEU A 262 2.33 -1.46 -3.37
N ALA A 263 3.56 -1.30 -3.90
CA ALA A 263 4.73 -0.91 -3.13
C ALA A 263 4.75 0.57 -2.71
N SER A 264 3.84 1.38 -3.26
CA SER A 264 3.77 2.81 -2.94
C SER A 264 3.31 3.10 -1.51
N GLY A 265 2.61 2.14 -0.88
CA GLY A 265 2.06 2.26 0.46
C GLY A 265 0.93 3.27 0.62
N THR A 266 0.30 3.72 -0.47
CA THR A 266 -0.92 4.54 -0.41
C THR A 266 -2.14 3.72 -0.81
N VAL A 267 -3.25 3.93 -0.10
CA VAL A 267 -4.50 3.17 -0.30
C VAL A 267 -4.96 3.26 -1.76
N ASP A 268 -5.06 4.47 -2.32
CA ASP A 268 -5.52 4.70 -3.70
C ASP A 268 -4.71 3.93 -4.76
N LEU A 269 -3.39 3.88 -4.60
CA LEU A 269 -2.53 3.16 -5.54
C LEU A 269 -2.63 1.66 -5.34
N MET A 270 -2.76 1.18 -4.10
CA MET A 270 -2.99 -0.23 -3.81
C MET A 270 -4.35 -0.71 -4.39
N GLU A 271 -5.41 0.09 -4.27
CA GLU A 271 -6.71 -0.16 -4.90
C GLU A 271 -6.57 -0.24 -6.42
N ALA A 272 -5.94 0.75 -7.04
CA ALA A 272 -5.70 0.76 -8.49
C ALA A 272 -4.87 -0.45 -8.96
N ALA A 273 -3.92 -0.91 -8.15
CA ALA A 273 -3.15 -2.12 -8.43
C ALA A 273 -4.01 -3.38 -8.37
N LEU A 274 -4.87 -3.50 -7.36
CA LEU A 274 -5.75 -4.65 -7.18
C LEU A 274 -6.81 -4.70 -8.29
N ASP A 275 -7.35 -3.56 -8.72
CA ASP A 275 -8.21 -3.46 -9.91
C ASP A 275 -7.46 -3.87 -11.18
N THR A 276 -6.20 -3.46 -11.33
CA THR A 276 -5.37 -3.89 -12.46
C THR A 276 -5.17 -5.41 -12.47
N LEU A 277 -4.98 -6.03 -11.29
CA LEU A 277 -4.83 -7.49 -11.16
C LEU A 277 -6.16 -8.22 -11.38
N ARG A 278 -7.27 -7.64 -10.96
CA ARG A 278 -8.64 -8.11 -11.23
C ARG A 278 -8.94 -8.20 -12.72
N ASP A 279 -8.50 -7.19 -13.48
CA ASP A 279 -8.75 -7.08 -14.92
C ASP A 279 -7.86 -8.00 -15.77
N LEU A 280 -6.92 -8.72 -15.16
CA LEU A 280 -6.13 -9.72 -15.88
C LEU A 280 -7.04 -10.85 -16.41
N PRO A 281 -6.76 -11.38 -17.61
CA PRO A 281 -7.52 -12.51 -18.13
C PRO A 281 -7.21 -13.81 -17.38
N GLY A 282 -8.09 -14.79 -17.56
CA GLY A 282 -7.89 -16.15 -17.05
C GLY A 282 -8.29 -16.31 -15.58
N ASP A 283 -7.79 -17.37 -14.96
CA ASP A 283 -8.21 -17.74 -13.60
C ASP A 283 -7.58 -16.86 -12.51
N LEU A 284 -6.48 -16.17 -12.82
CA LEU A 284 -5.84 -15.24 -11.89
C LEU A 284 -6.68 -13.98 -11.67
N GLY A 285 -7.15 -13.32 -12.74
CA GLY A 285 -8.02 -12.15 -12.57
C GLY A 285 -9.36 -12.51 -11.93
N LYS A 286 -9.91 -13.70 -12.22
CA LYS A 286 -11.09 -14.21 -11.49
C LYS A 286 -10.80 -14.44 -10.00
N LEU A 287 -9.63 -14.95 -9.66
CA LEU A 287 -9.22 -15.12 -8.26
C LEU A 287 -9.14 -13.76 -7.55
N PHE A 288 -8.49 -12.77 -8.16
CA PHE A 288 -8.44 -11.42 -7.61
C PHE A 288 -9.82 -10.75 -7.54
N ALA A 289 -10.66 -10.93 -8.55
CA ALA A 289 -12.04 -10.47 -8.53
C ALA A 289 -12.80 -11.07 -7.33
N GLN A 290 -12.71 -12.38 -7.12
CA GLN A 290 -13.33 -13.06 -5.97
C GLN A 290 -12.76 -12.59 -4.63
N LEU A 291 -11.44 -12.38 -4.54
CA LEU A 291 -10.80 -11.90 -3.32
C LEU A 291 -11.23 -10.47 -2.96
N ILE A 292 -11.38 -9.59 -3.95
CA ILE A 292 -11.82 -8.20 -3.76
C ILE A 292 -13.32 -8.15 -3.48
N ASP A 293 -14.13 -8.84 -4.28
CA ASP A 293 -15.59 -8.81 -4.15
C ASP A 293 -16.08 -9.48 -2.84
N ASN A 294 -15.32 -10.45 -2.31
CA ASN A 294 -15.67 -11.21 -1.09
C ASN A 294 -14.68 -10.99 0.07
N GLY A 295 -13.82 -9.98 -0.03
CA GLY A 295 -12.83 -9.64 0.98
C GLY A 295 -13.28 -8.46 1.80
N GLN A 296 -13.35 -8.60 3.12
CA GLN A 296 -13.61 -7.45 4.00
C GLN A 296 -12.51 -7.30 5.03
N ASP A 297 -12.21 -8.36 5.78
CA ASP A 297 -11.29 -8.24 6.91
C ASP A 297 -9.86 -7.94 6.44
N TRP A 298 -9.40 -8.60 5.36
CA TRP A 298 -8.08 -8.28 4.80
C TRP A 298 -8.02 -6.88 4.15
N ILE A 299 -9.12 -6.40 3.58
CA ILE A 299 -9.18 -5.08 2.97
C ILE A 299 -9.06 -4.01 4.06
N GLU A 300 -9.85 -4.15 5.13
CA GLU A 300 -9.76 -3.28 6.31
C GLU A 300 -8.33 -3.27 6.88
N ALA A 301 -7.72 -4.44 7.09
CA ALA A 301 -6.36 -4.53 7.59
C ALA A 301 -5.32 -3.91 6.64
N MET A 302 -5.46 -4.12 5.32
CA MET A 302 -4.60 -3.49 4.31
C MET A 302 -4.71 -1.97 4.38
N VAL A 303 -5.93 -1.45 4.40
CA VAL A 303 -6.24 -0.02 4.45
C VAL A 303 -5.63 0.62 5.70
N LEU A 304 -5.75 -0.02 6.86
CA LEU A 304 -5.12 0.42 8.11
C LEU A 304 -3.59 0.42 8.04
N ILE A 305 -2.98 -0.69 7.62
CA ILE A 305 -1.53 -0.81 7.56
C ILE A 305 -0.95 0.23 6.59
N ALA A 306 -1.55 0.40 5.41
CA ALA A 306 -1.09 1.35 4.40
C ALA A 306 -1.21 2.80 4.87
N SER A 307 -2.27 3.15 5.59
CA SER A 307 -2.50 4.52 6.04
C SER A 307 -1.70 4.90 7.29
N GLU A 308 -1.54 3.96 8.23
CA GLU A 308 -0.96 4.25 9.55
C GLU A 308 0.52 3.86 9.66
N THR A 309 1.09 3.10 8.72
CA THR A 309 2.48 2.61 8.79
C THR A 309 3.18 2.60 7.43
N ASN A 310 4.51 2.53 7.43
CA ASN A 310 5.30 2.27 6.23
C ASN A 310 5.58 0.78 5.96
N ALA A 311 4.80 -0.11 6.57
CA ALA A 311 5.07 -1.55 6.54
C ALA A 311 5.05 -2.11 5.11
N PHE A 312 4.06 -1.73 4.28
CA PHE A 312 3.97 -2.23 2.91
C PHE A 312 5.13 -1.76 2.05
N GLU A 313 5.50 -0.48 2.13
CA GLU A 313 6.64 0.07 1.38
C GLU A 313 7.88 -0.77 1.65
N TYR A 314 8.27 -0.94 2.93
CA TYR A 314 9.45 -1.71 3.27
C TYR A 314 9.35 -3.19 2.89
N VAL A 315 8.18 -3.82 3.07
CA VAL A 315 7.97 -5.22 2.67
C VAL A 315 8.22 -5.40 1.17
N PHE A 316 7.55 -4.62 0.32
CA PHE A 316 7.69 -4.73 -1.12
C PHE A 316 9.10 -4.35 -1.59
N HIS A 317 9.66 -3.27 -1.05
CA HIS A 317 11.01 -2.83 -1.38
C HIS A 317 12.07 -3.88 -1.01
N ILE A 318 11.93 -4.57 0.13
CA ILE A 318 12.87 -5.62 0.54
C ILE A 318 12.71 -6.90 -0.28
N ILE A 319 11.47 -7.35 -0.53
CA ILE A 319 11.22 -8.48 -1.44
C ILE A 319 11.88 -8.21 -2.80
N MET A 320 11.70 -7.00 -3.31
CA MET A 320 12.24 -6.62 -4.60
C MET A 320 13.75 -6.44 -4.56
N SER A 321 14.33 -5.91 -3.47
CA SER A 321 15.79 -5.88 -3.29
C SER A 321 16.40 -7.30 -3.33
N VAL A 322 15.75 -8.26 -2.68
CA VAL A 322 16.15 -9.67 -2.72
C VAL A 322 16.00 -10.25 -4.14
N ALA A 323 14.87 -9.99 -4.80
CA ALA A 323 14.65 -10.42 -6.19
C ALA A 323 15.70 -9.83 -7.15
N MET A 324 16.13 -8.59 -6.91
CA MET A 324 17.18 -7.91 -7.68
C MET A 324 18.56 -8.54 -7.48
N ASN A 325 18.82 -9.18 -6.33
CA ASN A 325 20.03 -9.95 -6.10
C ASN A 325 19.97 -11.38 -6.65
N MET A 326 18.80 -11.81 -7.15
CA MET A 326 18.69 -12.99 -8.00
C MET A 326 19.24 -12.62 -9.38
N VAL A 327 20.56 -12.69 -9.53
CA VAL A 327 21.28 -12.36 -10.77
C VAL A 327 20.93 -13.33 -11.92
N PRO A 328 21.16 -12.97 -13.20
CA PRO A 328 20.70 -13.77 -14.34
C PRO A 328 21.16 -15.24 -14.37
N ASN A 329 22.34 -15.58 -13.82
CA ASN A 329 22.78 -16.97 -13.69
C ASN A 329 21.91 -17.79 -12.74
N PHE A 330 21.43 -17.20 -11.64
CA PHE A 330 20.46 -17.83 -10.73
C PHE A 330 19.17 -18.21 -11.47
N TRP A 331 18.60 -17.27 -12.23
CA TRP A 331 17.39 -17.52 -13.03
C TRP A 331 17.62 -18.54 -14.14
N SER A 332 18.77 -18.46 -14.82
CA SER A 332 19.11 -19.39 -15.91
C SER A 332 19.15 -20.85 -15.48
N GLU A 333 19.49 -21.12 -14.22
CA GLU A 333 19.49 -22.47 -13.68
C GLU A 333 18.05 -23.04 -13.61
N MET A 334 17.05 -22.18 -13.40
CA MET A 334 15.63 -22.57 -13.28
C MET A 334 14.92 -22.70 -14.62
N VAL A 335 15.31 -21.94 -15.65
CA VAL A 335 14.70 -21.96 -16.99
C VAL A 335 14.76 -23.35 -17.66
N GLY A 336 15.70 -24.21 -17.25
CA GLY A 336 15.78 -25.60 -17.73
C GLY A 336 14.81 -26.58 -17.04
N VAL A 337 14.12 -26.14 -15.99
CA VAL A 337 13.25 -26.97 -15.12
C VAL A 337 11.80 -26.49 -15.13
N VAL A 338 11.58 -25.20 -15.36
CA VAL A 338 10.28 -24.53 -15.28
C VAL A 338 10.05 -23.76 -16.58
N THR A 339 8.85 -23.85 -17.15
CA THR A 339 8.43 -22.92 -18.22
C THR A 339 7.52 -21.86 -17.61
N GLY A 340 7.82 -20.59 -17.86
CA GLY A 340 7.00 -19.49 -17.37
C GLY A 340 7.85 -18.37 -16.78
N PHE A 341 7.16 -17.33 -16.33
CA PHE A 341 7.76 -16.14 -15.74
C PHE A 341 7.79 -16.31 -14.23
N ILE A 342 8.81 -17.04 -13.76
CA ILE A 342 8.99 -17.46 -12.36
C ILE A 342 8.88 -16.27 -11.40
N LEU A 343 9.47 -15.13 -11.73
CA LEU A 343 9.48 -13.97 -10.84
C LEU A 343 8.07 -13.37 -10.62
N PRO A 344 7.31 -12.94 -11.65
CA PRO A 344 5.92 -12.54 -11.48
C PRO A 344 5.07 -13.55 -10.73
N GLU A 345 5.24 -14.85 -11.01
CA GLU A 345 4.51 -15.91 -10.31
C GLU A 345 4.84 -15.95 -8.81
N VAL A 346 6.12 -15.85 -8.43
CA VAL A 346 6.56 -15.78 -7.03
C VAL A 346 5.98 -14.53 -6.35
N LEU A 347 6.03 -13.37 -7.00
CA LEU A 347 5.51 -12.12 -6.44
C LEU A 347 4.00 -12.19 -6.19
N ILE A 348 3.25 -12.76 -7.14
CA ILE A 348 1.81 -13.00 -7.00
C ILE A 348 1.55 -13.92 -5.81
N GLU A 349 2.26 -15.04 -5.68
CA GLU A 349 2.06 -15.96 -4.54
C GLU A 349 2.40 -15.31 -3.20
N ILE A 350 3.41 -14.42 -3.15
CA ILE A 350 3.70 -13.62 -1.95
C ILE A 350 2.52 -12.68 -1.62
N ILE A 351 1.96 -11.98 -2.61
CA ILE A 351 0.80 -11.11 -2.41
C ILE A 351 -0.40 -11.89 -1.91
N LEU A 352 -0.71 -13.03 -2.54
CA LEU A 352 -1.81 -13.89 -2.10
C LEU A 352 -1.59 -14.40 -0.67
N ALA A 353 -0.34 -14.66 -0.27
CA ALA A 353 0.01 -15.05 1.09
C ALA A 353 -0.13 -13.89 2.10
N VAL A 354 0.23 -12.66 1.71
CA VAL A 354 -0.01 -11.46 2.51
C VAL A 354 -1.51 -11.25 2.69
N ILE A 355 -2.30 -11.27 1.61
CA ILE A 355 -3.77 -11.18 1.65
C ILE A 355 -4.34 -12.24 2.60
N ALA A 356 -3.89 -13.49 2.48
CA ALA A 356 -4.33 -14.56 3.37
C ALA A 356 -4.06 -14.21 4.84
N ALA A 357 -2.90 -13.66 5.17
CA ALA A 357 -2.52 -13.37 6.54
C ALA A 357 -3.22 -12.15 7.14
N LEU A 358 -3.65 -11.19 6.32
CA LEU A 358 -4.34 -9.99 6.78
C LEU A 358 -5.79 -10.23 7.22
N THR A 359 -6.33 -11.44 7.00
CA THR A 359 -7.68 -11.82 7.46
C THR A 359 -7.72 -12.10 8.97
N VAL A 360 -8.61 -11.42 9.70
CA VAL A 360 -8.81 -11.63 11.15
C VAL A 360 -9.47 -13.00 11.37
N GLY A 361 -8.75 -13.96 11.96
CA GLY A 361 -9.33 -15.28 12.29
C GLY A 361 -8.95 -16.44 11.34
N GLY A 362 -7.98 -16.23 10.46
CA GLY A 362 -7.21 -17.31 9.84
C GLY A 362 -7.54 -17.55 8.38
N GLY A 363 -6.82 -16.83 7.50
CA GLY A 363 -6.70 -17.10 6.07
C GLY A 363 -7.99 -16.90 5.29
N SER A 364 -7.96 -16.10 4.22
CA SER A 364 -8.97 -16.27 3.18
C SER A 364 -8.94 -17.72 2.70
N VAL A 365 -10.08 -18.42 2.72
CA VAL A 365 -10.16 -19.86 2.39
C VAL A 365 -9.68 -20.13 0.96
N LEU A 366 -9.84 -19.15 0.07
CA LEU A 366 -9.41 -19.21 -1.32
C LEU A 366 -7.88 -19.29 -1.48
N VAL A 367 -7.13 -18.68 -0.55
CA VAL A 367 -5.67 -18.53 -0.64
C VAL A 367 -4.90 -19.13 0.54
N ALA A 368 -5.60 -19.70 1.52
CA ALA A 368 -5.02 -20.38 2.67
C ALA A 368 -4.09 -21.55 2.23
N GLY A 369 -2.87 -21.57 2.77
CA GLY A 369 -1.91 -22.64 2.50
C GLY A 369 -1.29 -22.63 1.09
N ARG A 370 -1.60 -21.64 0.24
CA ARG A 370 -0.99 -21.51 -1.09
C ARG A 370 0.53 -21.35 -1.02
N LEU A 371 1.04 -20.50 -0.13
CA LEU A 371 2.48 -20.31 0.06
C LEU A 371 3.18 -21.62 0.46
N ALA A 372 2.60 -22.36 1.41
CA ALA A 372 3.16 -23.65 1.84
C ALA A 372 3.16 -24.68 0.70
N THR A 373 2.06 -24.73 -0.06
CA THR A 373 1.95 -25.58 -1.26
C THR A 373 2.98 -25.19 -2.31
N PHE A 374 3.20 -23.89 -2.50
CA PHE A 374 4.19 -23.34 -3.42
C PHE A 374 5.61 -23.71 -3.01
N VAL A 375 5.97 -23.54 -1.73
CA VAL A 375 7.26 -23.97 -1.18
C VAL A 375 7.47 -25.47 -1.37
N VAL A 376 6.46 -26.30 -1.13
CA VAL A 376 6.53 -27.76 -1.37
C VAL A 376 6.78 -28.08 -2.85
N LYS A 377 6.12 -27.38 -3.78
CA LYS A 377 6.38 -27.53 -5.22
C LYS A 377 7.82 -27.17 -5.57
N LEU A 378 8.33 -26.05 -5.05
CA LEU A 378 9.72 -25.62 -5.27
C LEU A 378 10.72 -26.65 -4.73
N ARG A 379 10.52 -27.14 -3.50
CA ARG A 379 11.35 -28.19 -2.88
C ARG A 379 11.33 -29.49 -3.68
N GLY A 380 10.17 -29.88 -4.23
CA GLY A 380 10.03 -31.05 -5.08
C GLY A 380 10.86 -30.97 -6.37
N LEU A 381 11.07 -29.76 -6.90
CA LEU A 381 11.86 -29.50 -8.10
C LEU A 381 13.32 -29.16 -7.82
N ALA A 382 13.70 -28.92 -6.57
CA ALA A 382 15.07 -28.58 -6.16
C ALA A 382 16.11 -29.66 -6.52
N VAL A 383 15.68 -30.92 -6.71
CA VAL A 383 16.53 -32.00 -7.21
C VAL A 383 17.00 -31.78 -8.66
N LYS A 384 16.30 -30.96 -9.44
CA LYS A 384 16.61 -30.64 -10.84
C LYS A 384 17.39 -29.32 -11.00
N ALA A 385 17.22 -28.37 -10.07
CA ALA A 385 17.96 -27.11 -10.03
C ALA A 385 18.15 -26.66 -8.58
N LYS A 386 19.41 -26.41 -8.18
CA LYS A 386 19.75 -25.99 -6.81
C LYS A 386 19.11 -24.63 -6.49
N SER A 387 19.04 -23.73 -7.47
CA SER A 387 18.38 -22.43 -7.34
C SER A 387 16.92 -22.50 -6.91
N LEU A 388 16.18 -23.57 -7.27
CA LEU A 388 14.80 -23.77 -6.80
C LEU A 388 14.72 -24.12 -5.31
N GLY A 389 15.71 -24.85 -4.79
CA GLY A 389 15.83 -25.09 -3.36
C GLY A 389 16.15 -23.80 -2.59
N VAL A 390 17.05 -22.99 -3.13
CA VAL A 390 17.37 -21.66 -2.58
C VAL A 390 16.14 -20.75 -2.61
N LEU A 391 15.39 -20.71 -3.71
CA LEU A 391 14.16 -19.94 -3.84
C LEU A 391 13.11 -20.41 -2.81
N ALA A 392 12.96 -21.73 -2.60
CA ALA A 392 12.05 -22.27 -1.60
C ALA A 392 12.40 -21.78 -0.19
N ASP A 393 13.68 -21.82 0.18
CA ASP A 393 14.14 -21.36 1.49
C ASP A 393 13.93 -19.84 1.66
N ILE A 394 14.15 -19.05 0.61
CA ILE A 394 13.89 -17.60 0.62
C ILE A 394 12.40 -17.33 0.85
N VAL A 395 11.52 -17.97 0.06
CA VAL A 395 10.07 -17.77 0.16
C VAL A 395 9.54 -18.23 1.53
N GLU A 396 10.07 -19.34 2.08
CA GLU A 396 9.70 -19.81 3.41
C GLU A 396 10.15 -18.84 4.52
N ALA A 397 11.35 -18.27 4.41
CA ALA A 397 11.87 -17.29 5.37
C ALA A 397 10.99 -16.03 5.46
N PHE A 398 10.33 -15.65 4.36
CA PHE A 398 9.40 -14.52 4.31
C PHE A 398 8.14 -14.73 5.17
N GLY A 399 7.79 -15.98 5.52
CA GLY A 399 6.60 -16.29 6.33
C GLY A 399 6.55 -15.58 7.70
N LYS A 400 7.70 -15.24 8.28
CA LYS A 400 7.76 -14.45 9.53
C LYS A 400 7.29 -13.01 9.34
N ALA A 401 7.67 -12.39 8.22
CA ALA A 401 7.23 -11.03 7.89
C ALA A 401 5.70 -10.98 7.68
N ILE A 402 5.15 -12.00 7.02
CA ILE A 402 3.70 -12.19 6.84
C ILE A 402 2.97 -12.24 8.19
N THR A 403 3.52 -12.99 9.15
CA THR A 403 2.92 -13.09 10.50
C THR A 403 2.98 -11.77 11.26
N ALA A 404 4.09 -11.03 11.13
CA ALA A 404 4.23 -9.71 11.74
C ALA A 404 3.28 -8.68 11.13
N LEU A 405 3.08 -8.71 9.80
CA LEU A 405 2.08 -7.87 9.12
C LEU A 405 0.65 -8.12 9.65
N ALA A 406 0.25 -9.39 9.82
CA ALA A 406 -1.04 -9.73 10.38
C ALA A 406 -1.22 -9.16 11.80
N LYS A 407 -0.16 -9.23 12.61
CA LYS A 407 -0.14 -8.64 13.96
C LYS A 407 -0.28 -7.12 13.93
N ILE A 408 0.36 -6.44 12.98
CA ILE A 408 0.19 -4.98 12.79
C ILE A 408 -1.25 -4.65 12.45
N GLY A 409 -1.83 -5.31 11.44
CA GLY A 409 -3.22 -5.04 11.00
C GLY A 409 -4.22 -5.21 12.14
N LYS A 410 -4.12 -6.32 12.89
CA LYS A 410 -4.96 -6.55 14.07
C LYS A 410 -4.72 -5.48 15.15
N GLY A 411 -3.47 -5.19 15.49
CA GLY A 411 -3.15 -4.20 16.52
C GLY A 411 -3.65 -2.79 16.17
N LEU A 412 -3.57 -2.40 14.89
CA LEU A 412 -4.10 -1.11 14.42
C LEU A 412 -5.62 -1.06 14.49
N HIS A 413 -6.28 -2.19 14.19
CA HIS A 413 -7.72 -2.33 14.32
C HIS A 413 -8.17 -2.20 15.79
N ASP A 414 -7.44 -2.83 16.71
CA ASP A 414 -7.76 -2.78 18.14
C ASP A 414 -7.48 -1.38 18.75
N GLU A 415 -6.68 -0.53 18.10
CA GLU A 415 -6.34 0.83 18.54
C GLU A 415 -7.27 1.93 17.97
N ILE A 416 -8.31 1.57 17.22
CA ILE A 416 -9.18 2.53 16.55
C ILE A 416 -10.01 3.35 17.56
N GLU A 417 -9.91 4.69 17.42
CA GLU A 417 -10.79 5.65 18.07
C GLU A 417 -11.41 6.61 17.03
N ALA A 418 -12.71 6.84 17.12
CA ALA A 418 -13.43 7.79 16.28
C ALA A 418 -14.74 8.21 16.97
N ALA A 419 -15.27 9.40 16.70
CA ALA A 419 -16.53 9.86 17.29
C ALA A 419 -17.38 10.68 16.32
N THR A 420 -18.69 10.68 16.55
CA THR A 420 -19.69 11.45 15.82
C THR A 420 -20.84 11.86 16.73
N ARG A 421 -21.63 12.84 16.28
CA ARG A 421 -22.88 13.27 16.94
C ARG A 421 -24.06 13.00 16.03
N ALA A 422 -25.11 12.45 16.59
CA ALA A 422 -26.32 12.14 15.85
C ALA A 422 -27.57 12.46 16.67
N GLY A 423 -28.67 12.76 15.98
CA GLY A 423 -29.98 12.84 16.61
C GLY A 423 -30.55 11.46 16.91
N ALA A 424 -31.43 11.38 17.89
CA ALA A 424 -32.30 10.22 18.12
C ALA A 424 -33.18 9.95 16.88
N ASP A 425 -33.50 8.68 16.64
CA ASP A 425 -34.33 8.17 15.53
C ASP A 425 -33.66 8.20 14.14
N GLY A 426 -32.40 7.74 14.07
CA GLY A 426 -31.63 7.76 12.84
C GLY A 426 -30.40 6.87 12.83
N VAL A 427 -29.50 7.15 11.88
CA VAL A 427 -28.22 6.44 11.72
C VAL A 427 -27.08 7.38 12.10
N ALA A 428 -26.30 7.01 13.12
CA ALA A 428 -25.04 7.66 13.44
C ALA A 428 -23.96 7.15 12.51
N ARG A 429 -23.53 7.98 11.56
CA ARG A 429 -22.47 7.62 10.62
C ARG A 429 -21.11 8.09 11.11
N ILE A 430 -20.20 7.15 11.31
CA ILE A 430 -18.77 7.39 11.54
C ILE A 430 -18.06 7.20 10.21
N ARG A 431 -17.53 8.29 9.67
CA ARG A 431 -16.77 8.30 8.41
C ARG A 431 -15.30 8.61 8.73
N ARG A 432 -14.49 7.57 8.89
CA ARG A 432 -13.07 7.73 9.25
C ARG A 432 -12.26 8.05 7.99
N ARG A 433 -11.70 9.25 7.91
CA ARG A 433 -10.71 9.58 6.89
C ARG A 433 -9.35 9.03 7.31
N LEU A 434 -8.62 8.52 6.34
CA LEU A 434 -7.29 7.98 6.53
C LEU A 434 -6.26 8.93 5.97
N ASN A 435 -5.09 8.95 6.60
CA ASN A 435 -3.95 9.69 6.10
C ASN A 435 -3.24 8.85 5.04
N GLN A 436 -2.94 9.44 3.88
CA GLN A 436 -2.33 8.74 2.75
C GLN A 436 -0.92 9.29 2.47
N TYR A 437 -0.03 9.20 3.45
CA TYR A 437 1.35 9.63 3.24
C TYR A 437 2.13 8.58 2.49
N LYS A 438 2.87 9.03 1.48
CA LYS A 438 3.88 8.23 0.82
C LYS A 438 5.20 8.43 1.56
N ILE A 439 5.83 7.33 1.97
CA ILE A 439 7.18 7.39 2.53
C ILE A 439 8.17 7.00 1.43
N GLU A 440 9.14 7.87 1.18
CA GLU A 440 10.26 7.53 0.30
C GLU A 440 11.25 6.67 1.08
N VAL A 441 11.39 5.41 0.67
CA VAL A 441 12.34 4.47 1.29
C VAL A 441 13.72 4.73 0.70
N ASP A 442 14.70 5.05 1.55
CA ASP A 442 16.09 5.22 1.11
C ASP A 442 16.63 3.90 0.53
N PRO A 443 16.99 3.85 -0.77
CA PRO A 443 17.55 2.67 -1.42
C PRO A 443 18.74 2.06 -0.68
N ASN A 444 19.55 2.88 0.02
CA ASN A 444 20.73 2.43 0.74
C ASN A 444 20.39 1.57 1.96
N THR A 445 19.17 1.66 2.48
CA THR A 445 18.70 0.82 3.60
C THR A 445 18.29 -0.59 3.15
N LEU A 446 18.13 -0.78 1.83
CA LEU A 446 17.58 -2.00 1.23
C LEU A 446 18.65 -2.93 0.63
N GLY A 447 19.86 -2.44 0.37
CA GLY A 447 20.95 -3.20 -0.28
C GLY A 447 21.82 -4.04 0.67
N SER A 448 22.87 -4.65 0.12
CA SER A 448 23.84 -5.53 0.81
C SER A 448 24.70 -4.87 1.90
N ASN A 449 24.64 -3.53 2.01
CA ASN A 449 25.31 -2.75 3.06
C ASN A 449 24.32 -2.10 4.05
N GLY A 450 23.01 -2.43 3.94
CA GLY A 450 21.94 -1.69 4.59
C GLY A 450 21.89 -1.88 6.11
N GLY A 451 21.55 -0.80 6.82
CA GLY A 451 21.25 -0.82 8.25
C GLY A 451 19.99 -1.63 8.59
N ASN A 452 19.65 -1.67 9.88
CA ASN A 452 18.43 -2.34 10.35
C ASN A 452 17.19 -1.63 9.78
N ILE A 453 16.24 -2.41 9.29
CA ILE A 453 14.96 -1.90 8.77
C ILE A 453 14.11 -1.46 9.95
N ARG A 454 13.62 -0.23 9.90
CA ARG A 454 12.76 0.33 10.94
C ARG A 454 11.38 0.63 10.37
N ILE A 455 10.41 -0.18 10.77
CA ILE A 455 9.00 0.10 10.51
C ILE A 455 8.54 1.15 11.52
N THR A 456 7.86 2.18 11.04
CA THR A 456 7.40 3.29 11.86
C THR A 456 5.97 3.62 11.52
N ARG A 457 5.22 4.11 12.51
CA ARG A 457 3.95 4.77 12.25
C ARG A 457 4.18 5.95 11.31
N LYS A 458 3.33 6.04 10.30
CA LYS A 458 3.07 7.28 9.58
C LYS A 458 2.45 8.19 10.61
N LYS A 459 3.23 9.14 11.15
CA LYS A 459 2.71 10.04 12.19
C LYS A 459 1.56 10.82 11.57
N GLY A 460 0.35 10.46 11.97
CA GLY A 460 -0.88 11.01 11.46
C GLY A 460 -1.00 12.49 11.76
N ARG A 461 -1.61 13.20 10.82
CA ARG A 461 -2.40 14.40 11.03
C ARG A 461 -3.07 14.38 12.40
N PHE A 462 -3.04 15.50 13.09
CA PHE A 462 -4.02 15.79 14.12
C PHE A 462 -5.40 15.67 13.48
N ALA A 463 -6.36 15.03 14.16
CA ALA A 463 -7.73 15.00 13.68
C ALA A 463 -8.23 16.45 13.56
N ARG A 464 -8.37 16.93 12.32
CA ARG A 464 -8.80 18.29 11.99
C ARG A 464 -10.20 18.25 11.40
N THR A 465 -11.07 19.12 11.89
CA THR A 465 -12.37 19.44 11.31
C THR A 465 -12.19 20.12 9.94
N GLN A 466 -13.22 20.08 9.09
CA GLN A 466 -13.19 20.78 7.79
C GLN A 466 -12.95 22.30 7.97
N ASP A 467 -13.46 22.87 9.07
CA ASP A 467 -13.25 24.28 9.41
C ASP A 467 -11.77 24.58 9.68
N GLU A 468 -11.05 23.71 10.38
CA GLU A 468 -9.61 23.87 10.62
C GLU A 468 -8.79 23.75 9.32
N PHE A 469 -9.21 22.90 8.37
CA PHE A 469 -8.58 22.83 7.05
C PHE A 469 -8.81 24.09 6.22
N ASP A 470 -10.00 24.67 6.31
CA ASP A 470 -10.36 25.88 5.58
C ASP A 470 -9.64 27.09 6.19
N ASP A 471 -9.52 27.14 7.52
CA ASP A 471 -8.80 28.19 8.24
C ASP A 471 -7.29 28.20 7.91
N LEU A 472 -6.67 27.04 7.75
CA LEU A 472 -5.27 26.98 7.28
C LEU A 472 -5.06 27.55 5.87
N ALA A 473 -6.10 27.61 5.04
CA ALA A 473 -6.04 28.19 3.70
C ALA A 473 -6.50 29.66 3.64
N ARG A 474 -6.99 30.23 4.76
CA ARG A 474 -7.40 31.63 4.87
C ARG A 474 -6.22 32.47 5.30
N ASP A 475 -5.61 33.17 4.35
CA ASP A 475 -4.46 34.02 4.64
C ASP A 475 -4.86 35.43 5.09
N PRO A 476 -4.57 35.86 6.33
CA PRO A 476 -4.83 37.22 6.78
C PRO A 476 -4.13 38.29 5.95
N ALA A 477 -2.93 38.02 5.42
CA ALA A 477 -2.17 38.96 4.59
C ALA A 477 -2.88 39.26 3.25
N HIS A 478 -3.73 38.34 2.78
CA HIS A 478 -4.55 38.50 1.58
C HIS A 478 -6.03 38.82 1.88
N GLY A 479 -6.32 39.30 3.10
CA GLY A 479 -7.68 39.66 3.53
C GLY A 479 -8.58 38.46 3.77
N GLY A 480 -8.01 37.32 4.18
CA GLY A 480 -8.72 36.09 4.53
C GLY A 480 -9.22 35.29 3.31
N LYS A 481 -8.75 35.60 2.10
CA LYS A 481 -9.20 34.93 0.88
C LYS A 481 -8.49 33.59 0.69
N THR A 482 -9.25 32.56 0.37
CA THR A 482 -8.72 31.27 -0.06
C THR A 482 -8.47 31.27 -1.57
N THR A 483 -7.23 31.09 -2.00
CA THR A 483 -6.82 31.04 -3.41
C THR A 483 -6.08 29.73 -3.72
N PRO A 484 -5.81 29.39 -4.99
CA PRO A 484 -4.97 28.23 -5.31
C PRO A 484 -3.58 28.29 -4.65
N ALA A 485 -3.01 29.49 -4.49
CA ALA A 485 -1.72 29.68 -3.82
C ALA A 485 -1.81 29.40 -2.31
N THR A 486 -2.80 29.95 -1.62
CA THR A 486 -2.95 29.73 -0.16
C THR A 486 -3.36 28.29 0.17
N LYS A 487 -4.07 27.61 -0.76
CA LYS A 487 -4.28 26.16 -0.68
C LYS A 487 -2.97 25.38 -0.87
N ALA A 488 -2.14 25.78 -1.83
CA ALA A 488 -0.84 25.14 -2.05
C ALA A 488 0.07 25.30 -0.82
N GLU A 489 0.08 26.47 -0.18
CA GLU A 489 0.79 26.71 1.09
C GLU A 489 0.25 25.85 2.23
N ARG A 490 -1.08 25.77 2.38
CA ARG A 490 -1.71 24.84 3.31
C ARG A 490 -1.21 23.42 3.07
N ASP A 491 -1.19 22.98 1.82
CA ASP A 491 -0.77 21.61 1.49
C ASP A 491 0.70 21.37 1.85
N VAL A 492 1.58 22.38 1.71
CA VAL A 492 2.98 22.33 2.17
C VAL A 492 3.07 22.21 3.68
N GLY A 493 2.38 23.09 4.41
CA GLY A 493 2.41 23.11 5.87
C GLY A 493 1.85 21.81 6.45
N LEU A 494 0.69 21.37 5.95
CA LEU A 494 0.11 20.08 6.30
C LEU A 494 1.06 18.95 5.94
N GLY A 495 1.63 18.95 4.74
CA GLY A 495 2.54 17.92 4.29
C GLY A 495 3.80 17.76 5.16
N LEU A 496 4.33 18.86 5.70
CA LEU A 496 5.48 18.82 6.62
C LEU A 496 5.09 18.45 8.06
N GLU A 497 3.92 18.88 8.52
CA GLU A 497 3.31 18.37 9.76
C GLU A 497 3.10 16.86 9.68
N ASP A 498 2.54 16.42 8.57
CA ASP A 498 2.22 15.06 8.19
C ASP A 498 3.49 14.18 8.12
N ASN A 499 4.60 14.73 7.62
CA ASN A 499 5.90 14.05 7.60
C ASN A 499 6.59 13.99 8.99
N GLY A 500 6.04 14.66 10.01
CA GLY A 500 6.65 14.77 11.33
C GLY A 500 7.89 15.66 11.36
N GLU A 501 8.18 16.38 10.27
CA GLU A 501 9.27 17.34 10.15
C GLU A 501 8.93 18.67 10.84
N VAL A 502 7.64 18.97 10.97
CA VAL A 502 7.10 20.12 11.70
C VAL A 502 6.17 19.63 12.81
N PRO A 503 6.36 20.06 14.07
CA PRO A 503 5.49 19.67 15.18
C PRO A 503 4.05 20.21 15.03
N GLY A 504 3.09 19.37 14.69
CA GLY A 504 1.68 19.79 14.69
C GLY A 504 1.02 19.84 16.09
N PRO A 505 -0.21 20.37 16.21
CA PRO A 505 -0.99 20.95 15.12
C PRO A 505 -0.48 22.34 14.74
N ILE A 506 -0.14 22.54 13.48
CA ILE A 506 0.11 23.85 12.89
C ILE A 506 -1.19 24.64 12.82
N ARG A 507 -1.10 25.95 13.03
CA ARG A 507 -2.19 26.90 12.87
C ARG A 507 -1.74 28.02 11.93
N ARG A 508 -2.68 28.63 11.21
CA ARG A 508 -2.37 29.83 10.42
C ARG A 508 -1.91 30.93 11.38
N ASP A 509 -0.87 31.68 11.03
CA ASP A 509 -0.51 32.87 11.78
C ASP A 509 -1.63 33.93 11.64
N PRO A 510 -2.23 34.40 12.75
CA PRO A 510 -3.27 35.44 12.71
C PRO A 510 -2.74 36.81 12.26
N THR A 511 -1.43 37.07 12.32
CA THR A 511 -0.86 38.38 11.99
C THR A 511 -0.52 38.52 10.50
N GLY A 512 -0.28 37.40 9.81
CA GLY A 512 0.22 37.36 8.44
C GLY A 512 1.71 37.70 8.32
N GLY A 513 2.47 37.60 9.42
CA GLY A 513 3.93 37.73 9.43
C GLY A 513 4.60 36.47 8.91
N ALA A 514 4.14 35.30 9.36
CA ALA A 514 4.49 33.99 8.82
C ALA A 514 3.26 33.30 8.19
N GLU A 515 3.42 32.17 7.51
CA GLU A 515 2.28 31.38 7.04
C GLU A 515 1.68 30.53 8.18
N PHE A 516 2.51 29.86 8.97
CA PHE A 516 2.07 28.93 10.01
C PHE A 516 2.82 29.11 11.33
N ILE A 517 2.18 28.68 12.41
CA ILE A 517 2.81 28.53 13.73
C ILE A 517 2.61 27.09 14.18
N ASP A 518 3.68 26.43 14.57
CA ASP A 518 3.67 25.04 15.00
C ASP A 518 3.27 24.88 16.48
N ALA A 519 3.13 23.65 16.95
CA ALA A 519 2.71 23.38 18.33
C ALA A 519 3.74 23.76 19.40
N SER A 520 5.01 23.93 19.02
CA SER A 520 6.06 24.45 19.89
C SER A 520 6.09 25.98 19.91
N GLY A 521 5.25 26.64 19.11
CA GLY A 521 5.19 28.09 18.99
C GLY A 521 6.20 28.67 18.01
N VAL A 522 6.82 27.85 17.15
CA VAL A 522 7.76 28.30 16.13
C VAL A 522 7.01 28.74 14.88
N GLU A 523 7.43 29.86 14.31
CA GLU A 523 6.88 30.45 13.10
C GLU A 523 7.53 29.83 11.85
N TRP A 524 6.71 29.50 10.87
CA TRP A 524 7.09 28.85 9.62
C TRP A 524 6.54 29.61 8.43
N ASP A 525 7.44 29.92 7.52
CA ASP A 525 7.15 30.62 6.28
C ASP A 525 7.29 29.69 5.07
N VAL A 526 6.36 29.77 4.10
CA VAL A 526 6.32 28.91 2.92
C VAL A 526 6.92 29.62 1.71
N LYS A 527 7.93 29.00 1.09
CA LYS A 527 8.57 29.49 -0.13
C LYS A 527 8.40 28.48 -1.27
N ALA A 528 7.79 28.94 -2.36
CA ALA A 528 7.65 28.16 -3.59
C ALA A 528 8.47 28.77 -4.72
N TYR A 529 9.32 27.96 -5.35
CA TYR A 529 10.15 28.35 -6.49
C TYR A 529 9.72 27.58 -7.75
N ARG A 530 9.83 28.21 -8.92
CA ARG A 530 9.27 27.68 -10.18
C ARG A 530 10.33 27.69 -11.28
N SER A 531 10.90 26.54 -11.60
CA SER A 531 11.87 26.38 -12.69
C SER A 531 11.24 26.52 -14.08
N GLU A 532 9.93 26.28 -14.18
CA GLU A 532 9.15 26.31 -15.42
C GLU A 532 8.97 27.72 -16.03
N PHE A 533 9.18 28.78 -15.25
CA PHE A 533 9.01 30.16 -15.71
C PHE A 533 10.36 30.86 -15.96
N PRO A 534 10.51 31.66 -17.03
CA PRO A 534 11.67 32.52 -17.21
C PRO A 534 11.86 33.46 -16.01
N ASN A 535 13.03 33.41 -15.35
CA ASN A 535 13.34 34.08 -14.07
C ASN A 535 12.52 33.61 -12.85
N GLY A 536 11.81 32.48 -12.94
CA GLY A 536 11.05 31.90 -11.84
C GLY A 536 11.93 31.22 -10.77
N PHE A 537 13.14 30.80 -11.14
CA PHE A 537 14.19 30.34 -10.24
C PHE A 537 15.45 31.20 -10.39
N ASN A 538 16.02 31.63 -9.27
CA ASN A 538 17.28 32.36 -9.19
C ASN A 538 17.95 32.08 -7.83
N ALA A 539 19.16 31.54 -7.84
CA ALA A 539 19.89 31.17 -6.63
C ALA A 539 20.16 32.34 -5.67
N GLU A 540 20.50 33.52 -6.18
CA GLU A 540 20.72 34.73 -5.36
C GLU A 540 19.41 35.18 -4.69
N ARG A 541 18.28 35.03 -5.38
CA ARG A 541 16.96 35.34 -4.81
C ARG A 541 16.61 34.36 -3.68
N VAL A 542 16.83 33.06 -3.90
CA VAL A 542 16.62 32.02 -2.87
C VAL A 542 17.43 32.36 -1.63
N GLU A 543 18.72 32.64 -1.80
CA GLU A 543 19.62 32.96 -0.69
C GLU A 543 19.20 34.25 0.04
N SER A 544 18.78 35.29 -0.70
CA SER A 544 18.27 36.53 -0.11
C SER A 544 17.00 36.30 0.72
N GLN A 545 16.08 35.47 0.22
CA GLN A 545 14.82 35.16 0.91
C GLN A 545 15.05 34.31 2.16
N LEU A 546 15.90 33.28 2.10
CA LEU A 546 16.25 32.47 3.28
C LEU A 546 16.94 33.31 4.35
N ASN A 547 17.83 34.22 3.96
CA ASN A 547 18.48 35.15 4.89
C ASN A 547 17.49 36.15 5.50
N MET A 548 16.41 36.51 4.80
CA MET A 548 15.36 37.36 5.33
C MET A 548 14.55 36.64 6.41
N SER A 549 14.04 35.44 6.13
CA SER A 549 13.29 34.63 7.12
C SER A 549 14.12 34.38 8.37
N ARG A 550 15.42 34.07 8.22
CA ARG A 550 16.34 33.95 9.36
C ARG A 550 16.44 35.22 10.20
N ARG A 551 16.41 36.42 9.60
CA ARG A 551 16.46 37.70 10.33
C ARG A 551 15.16 37.99 11.06
N LEU A 552 14.04 37.54 10.51
CA LEU A 552 12.72 37.63 11.13
C LEU A 552 12.54 36.59 12.25
N GLY A 553 13.38 35.55 12.28
CA GLY A 553 13.31 34.49 13.28
C GLY A 553 12.38 33.35 12.87
N GLU A 554 11.99 33.30 11.59
CA GLU A 554 11.09 32.31 11.01
C GLU A 554 11.89 31.12 10.46
N ASN A 555 11.33 29.93 10.63
CA ASN A 555 11.76 28.75 9.88
C ASN A 555 11.12 28.74 8.48
N VAL A 556 11.65 27.95 7.56
CA VAL A 556 11.20 27.96 6.16
C VAL A 556 10.78 26.57 5.70
N MET A 557 9.64 26.52 5.02
CA MET A 557 9.09 25.36 4.31
C MET A 557 9.23 25.58 2.81
N ILE A 558 9.94 24.72 2.10
CA ILE A 558 10.20 24.86 0.67
C ILE A 558 9.31 23.90 -0.13
N ASP A 559 8.44 24.46 -0.98
CA ASP A 559 7.64 23.70 -1.95
C ASP A 559 8.51 23.32 -3.17
N THR A 560 8.79 22.03 -3.32
CA THR A 560 9.68 21.47 -4.35
C THR A 560 8.95 21.12 -5.65
N ARG A 561 7.60 21.10 -5.67
CA ARG A 561 6.80 20.63 -6.82
C ARG A 561 7.06 21.41 -8.13
N GLY A 562 7.52 22.65 -8.01
CA GLY A 562 7.83 23.53 -9.14
C GLY A 562 9.30 23.54 -9.57
N LEU A 563 10.18 22.77 -8.91
CA LEU A 563 11.63 22.78 -9.15
C LEU A 563 12.09 21.63 -10.06
N SER A 564 13.08 21.92 -10.90
CA SER A 564 13.85 20.88 -11.59
C SER A 564 14.81 20.18 -10.62
N SER A 565 15.25 18.96 -10.93
CA SER A 565 16.22 18.23 -10.07
C SER A 565 17.55 18.99 -9.88
N THR A 566 18.02 19.69 -10.91
CA THR A 566 19.23 20.53 -10.86
C THR A 566 19.04 21.74 -9.94
N ASP A 567 17.90 22.40 -10.02
CA ASP A 567 17.61 23.59 -9.20
C ASP A 567 17.35 23.20 -7.73
N LEU A 568 16.64 22.09 -7.49
CA LEU A 568 16.46 21.53 -6.15
C LEU A 568 17.80 21.22 -5.49
N SER A 569 18.74 20.62 -6.23
CA SER A 569 20.09 20.35 -5.74
C SER A 569 20.81 21.65 -5.36
N SER A 570 20.64 22.71 -6.15
CA SER A 570 21.19 24.04 -5.87
C SER A 570 20.60 24.67 -4.61
N VAL A 571 19.28 24.52 -4.38
CA VAL A 571 18.64 25.01 -3.14
C VAL A 571 19.16 24.25 -1.92
N ARG A 572 19.27 22.91 -1.99
CA ARG A 572 19.84 22.10 -0.91
C ARG A 572 21.27 22.52 -0.58
N GLU A 573 22.09 22.77 -1.60
CA GLU A 573 23.45 23.26 -1.40
C GLU A 573 23.48 24.63 -0.70
N ILE A 574 22.59 25.56 -1.08
CA ILE A 574 22.48 26.87 -0.42
C ILE A 574 22.09 26.71 1.06
N VAL A 575 21.14 25.82 1.38
CA VAL A 575 20.70 25.54 2.76
C VAL A 575 21.86 25.00 3.60
N THR A 576 22.54 23.96 3.12
CA THR A 576 23.65 23.34 3.84
C THR A 576 24.85 24.28 3.96
N ARG A 577 25.20 25.03 2.91
CA ARG A 577 26.30 26.01 2.93
C ARG A 577 26.07 27.10 3.97
N ASN A 578 24.82 27.49 4.18
CA ASN A 578 24.43 28.51 5.16
C ASN A 578 24.11 27.93 6.56
N GLY A 579 24.22 26.61 6.75
CA GLY A 579 23.96 25.91 8.01
C GLY A 579 22.50 26.04 8.46
N LEU A 580 21.55 25.93 7.53
CA LEU A 580 20.12 26.10 7.76
C LEU A 580 19.35 24.78 7.81
N ASP A 581 20.04 23.64 7.85
CA ASP A 581 19.44 22.30 7.72
C ASP A 581 18.41 21.98 8.83
N GLU A 582 18.52 22.62 9.99
CA GLU A 582 17.55 22.47 11.09
C GLU A 582 16.31 23.37 10.94
N ASN A 583 16.45 24.51 10.25
CA ASN A 583 15.42 25.54 10.12
C ASN A 583 14.67 25.53 8.79
N VAL A 584 15.17 24.76 7.81
CA VAL A 584 14.60 24.67 6.46
C VAL A 584 14.17 23.25 6.18
N LYS A 585 12.88 23.07 5.86
CA LYS A 585 12.27 21.77 5.52
C LYS A 585 11.77 21.80 4.08
N PHE A 586 11.85 20.65 3.40
CA PHE A 586 11.49 20.51 1.99
C PHE A 586 10.26 19.63 1.87
N TRP A 587 9.33 19.99 0.97
CA TRP A 587 8.15 19.20 0.70
C TRP A 587 7.64 19.36 -0.76
N PRO A 588 7.13 18.29 -1.40
CA PRO A 588 7.27 16.90 -0.99
C PRO A 588 8.75 16.48 -0.95
#